data_AF-A0A811UJ94-F1
#
_entry.id   AF-A0A811UJ94-F1
#
_cell.length_a   1.000
_cell.length_b   1.000
_cell.length_c   1.000
_cell.angle_alpha   90.00
_cell.angle_beta   90.00
_cell.angle_gamma   90.00
#
_symmetry.space_group_name_H-M   'P 1'
#
loop_
_entity.id
_entity.type
_entity.pdbx_description
1 polymer ?
#
loop_
_entity_poly.entity_id
_entity_poly.type
_entity_poly.pdbx_seq_one_letter_code
_entity_poly.pdbx_strand_id
1 'polypeptide(L)'
;MLLSSFVLILLSCLSAWCTAQKKPELPKLPELKKITSLPADIPTCQRNDPKINNCIKNAYQALKPRLKDGIPELNIPVLGPLVIDNLAMYVKMGQGVVQLRGLHILGINDTDIGKVLAQITDDHARFEVHTTTPHIYFYGNGIVNYINTNWNSYYKQMIAEIKKDLEPIALHFFNAYNDALPFDLFITN
;
A
#
# COMPACT_ATOMS: atom_id res chain seq x y z
N MET A 1 -1.29 -10.99 52.64
CA MET A 1 -2.01 -9.81 52.10
C MET A 1 -1.64 -9.53 50.63
N LEU A 2 -1.54 -10.55 49.76
CA LEU A 2 -1.14 -10.42 48.35
C LEU A 2 -2.16 -10.98 47.33
N LEU A 3 -3.25 -11.63 47.80
CA LEU A 3 -4.29 -12.16 46.91
C LEU A 3 -5.28 -11.07 46.40
N SER A 4 -5.38 -9.94 47.09
CA SER A 4 -6.39 -8.91 46.81
C SER A 4 -6.04 -8.02 45.60
N SER A 5 -4.76 -7.92 45.22
CA SER A 5 -4.32 -7.03 44.13
C SER A 5 -4.47 -7.63 42.73
N PHE A 6 -4.45 -8.96 42.58
CA PHE A 6 -4.57 -9.59 41.26
C PHE A 6 -6.02 -9.60 40.73
N VAL A 7 -7.01 -9.62 41.62
CA VAL A 7 -8.44 -9.63 41.24
C VAL A 7 -8.87 -8.31 40.59
N LEU A 8 -8.29 -7.19 41.01
CA LEU A 8 -8.61 -5.86 40.46
C LEU A 8 -8.02 -5.62 39.06
N ILE A 9 -6.91 -6.28 38.71
CA ILE A 9 -6.30 -6.17 37.37
C ILE A 9 -7.06 -7.03 36.35
N LEU A 10 -7.66 -8.16 36.77
CA LEU A 10 -8.50 -8.99 35.89
C LEU A 10 -9.86 -8.34 35.61
N LEU A 11 -10.42 -7.57 36.55
CA LEU A 11 -11.69 -6.87 36.35
C LEU A 11 -11.61 -5.64 35.42
N SER A 12 -10.44 -5.01 35.26
CA SER A 12 -10.29 -3.89 34.31
C SER A 12 -10.23 -4.32 32.84
N CYS A 13 -10.02 -5.60 32.56
CA CYS A 13 -10.20 -6.16 31.21
C CYS A 13 -11.66 -6.56 30.89
N LEU A 14 -12.51 -6.71 31.92
CA LEU A 14 -13.92 -7.10 31.74
C LEU A 14 -14.83 -5.91 31.43
N SER A 15 -14.46 -4.69 31.84
CA SER A 15 -15.23 -3.47 31.55
C SER A 15 -14.76 -2.77 30.29
N ALA A 16 -14.73 -3.47 29.14
CA ALA A 16 -14.70 -2.89 27.78
C ALA A 16 -13.78 -1.67 27.53
N TRP A 17 -12.71 -1.49 28.31
CA TRP A 17 -11.65 -0.50 28.07
C TRP A 17 -10.45 -1.19 27.45
N CYS A 18 -10.69 -2.20 26.62
CA CYS A 18 -9.92 -2.26 25.39
C CYS A 18 -10.25 -0.97 24.65
N THR A 19 -9.29 -0.07 24.53
CA THR A 19 -9.34 0.99 23.53
C THR A 19 -9.52 0.30 22.19
N ALA A 20 -10.76 0.17 21.74
CA ALA A 20 -11.05 -0.37 20.42
C ALA A 20 -10.51 0.67 19.44
N GLN A 21 -9.26 0.47 18.99
CA GLN A 21 -8.76 1.14 17.81
C GLN A 21 -9.71 0.75 16.69
N LYS A 22 -10.56 1.69 16.29
CA LYS A 22 -11.49 1.49 15.19
C LYS A 22 -10.65 1.15 13.96
N LYS A 23 -10.72 -0.11 13.51
CA LYS A 23 -10.04 -0.56 12.29
C LYS A 23 -10.51 0.32 11.12
N PRO A 24 -9.61 0.71 10.19
CA PRO A 24 -10.03 1.47 9.02
C PRO A 24 -11.10 0.71 8.24
N GLU A 25 -12.08 1.44 7.74
CA GLU A 25 -13.03 0.90 6.78
C GLU A 25 -12.28 0.65 5.47
N LEU A 26 -12.34 -0.57 4.96
CA LEU A 26 -11.64 -0.94 3.74
C LEU A 26 -12.39 -0.33 2.53
N PRO A 27 -11.68 0.36 1.61
CA PRO A 27 -12.29 0.83 0.37
C PRO A 27 -12.86 -0.33 -0.44
N LYS A 28 -13.91 -0.06 -1.22
CA LYS A 28 -14.43 -1.04 -2.17
C LYS A 28 -13.39 -1.32 -3.24
N LEU A 29 -13.18 -2.60 -3.54
CA LEU A 29 -12.32 -3.03 -4.64
C LEU A 29 -12.98 -2.73 -5.99
N PRO A 30 -12.20 -2.37 -7.01
CA PRO A 30 -12.69 -2.38 -8.38
C PRO A 30 -13.04 -3.82 -8.82
N GLU A 31 -13.85 -3.95 -9.86
CA GLU A 31 -14.07 -5.25 -10.50
C GLU A 31 -12.81 -5.68 -11.24
N LEU A 32 -12.14 -6.73 -10.73
CA LEU A 32 -10.91 -7.26 -11.29
C LEU A 32 -11.20 -8.46 -12.19
N LYS A 33 -10.70 -8.42 -13.42
CA LYS A 33 -10.77 -9.55 -14.35
C LYS A 33 -9.64 -10.53 -14.06
N LYS A 34 -9.93 -11.82 -14.04
CA LYS A 34 -8.88 -12.84 -13.94
C LYS A 34 -8.01 -12.81 -15.21
N ILE A 35 -6.72 -12.55 -15.05
CA ILE A 35 -5.75 -12.48 -16.13
C ILE A 35 -5.08 -13.83 -16.29
N THR A 36 -5.00 -14.30 -17.53
CA THR A 36 -4.43 -15.61 -17.89
C THR A 36 -3.28 -15.53 -18.89
N SER A 37 -3.04 -14.35 -19.46
CA SER A 37 -1.94 -14.12 -20.40
C SER A 37 -1.48 -12.66 -20.32
N LEU A 38 -0.19 -12.44 -20.60
CA LEU A 38 0.38 -11.10 -20.66
C LEU A 38 0.41 -10.58 -22.11
N PRO A 39 0.19 -9.27 -22.30
CA PRO A 39 0.53 -8.60 -23.54
C PRO A 39 2.00 -8.82 -23.92
N ALA A 40 2.29 -8.85 -25.23
CA ALA A 40 3.61 -9.20 -25.77
C ALA A 40 4.73 -8.23 -25.36
N ASP A 41 4.39 -7.01 -24.97
CA ASP A 41 5.33 -5.97 -24.57
C ASP A 41 5.58 -5.93 -23.04
N ILE A 42 4.92 -6.81 -22.28
CA ILE A 42 5.20 -6.98 -20.85
C ILE A 42 6.41 -7.91 -20.68
N PRO A 43 7.50 -7.44 -20.06
CA PRO A 43 8.68 -8.26 -19.83
C PRO A 43 8.39 -9.36 -18.80
N THR A 44 8.93 -10.55 -19.08
CA THR A 44 8.94 -11.69 -18.16
C THR A 44 10.36 -12.02 -17.71
N CYS A 45 10.47 -12.77 -16.62
CA CYS A 45 11.73 -13.23 -16.07
C CYS A 45 11.73 -14.74 -15.88
N GLN A 46 12.86 -15.38 -16.15
CA GLN A 46 13.00 -16.83 -15.94
C GLN A 46 13.26 -17.12 -14.46
N ARG A 47 12.48 -18.03 -13.87
CA ARG A 47 12.53 -18.43 -12.46
C ARG A 47 13.94 -18.83 -12.03
N ASN A 48 14.66 -19.54 -12.91
CA ASN A 48 15.99 -20.06 -12.66
C ASN A 48 17.13 -19.14 -13.15
N ASP A 49 16.83 -17.89 -13.54
CA ASP A 49 17.86 -16.94 -13.94
C ASP A 49 18.75 -16.58 -12.73
N PRO A 50 20.07 -16.84 -12.77
CA PRO A 50 20.98 -16.43 -11.69
C PRO A 50 21.00 -14.92 -11.43
N LYS A 51 20.45 -14.11 -12.35
CA LYS A 51 20.29 -12.65 -12.25
C LYS A 51 18.82 -12.22 -12.14
N ILE A 52 17.94 -13.08 -11.63
CA ILE A 52 16.49 -12.82 -11.46
C ILE A 52 16.18 -11.46 -10.83
N ASN A 53 16.95 -11.05 -9.81
CA ASN A 53 16.81 -9.74 -9.15
C ASN A 53 16.97 -8.57 -10.15
N ASN A 54 17.95 -8.66 -11.04
CA ASN A 54 18.18 -7.66 -12.07
C ASN A 54 17.11 -7.74 -13.16
N CYS A 55 16.67 -8.95 -13.53
CA CYS A 55 15.58 -9.12 -14.48
C CYS A 55 14.32 -8.40 -13.99
N ILE A 56 13.88 -8.67 -12.75
CA ILE A 56 12.67 -8.05 -12.17
C ILE A 56 12.82 -6.52 -12.08
N LYS A 57 13.99 -6.04 -11.67
CA LYS A 57 14.29 -4.61 -11.63
C LYS A 57 14.13 -3.97 -13.02
N ASN A 58 14.74 -4.57 -14.04
CA ASN A 58 14.69 -4.06 -15.40
C ASN A 58 13.28 -4.15 -16.00
N ALA A 59 12.55 -5.23 -15.69
CA ALA A 59 11.16 -5.42 -16.08
C ALA A 59 10.28 -4.29 -15.55
N TYR A 60 10.40 -3.95 -14.26
CA TYR A 60 9.69 -2.80 -13.70
C TYR A 60 10.10 -1.48 -14.37
N GLN A 61 11.40 -1.25 -14.58
CA GLN A 61 11.88 -0.03 -15.23
C GLN A 61 11.31 0.14 -16.64
N ALA A 62 11.21 -0.96 -17.40
CA ALA A 62 10.58 -0.96 -18.72
C ALA A 62 9.07 -0.70 -18.65
N LEU A 63 8.41 -1.16 -17.59
CA LEU A 63 6.97 -0.95 -17.37
C LEU A 63 6.61 0.42 -16.79
N LYS A 64 7.55 1.11 -16.11
CA LYS A 64 7.31 2.41 -15.43
C LYS A 64 6.54 3.43 -16.29
N PRO A 65 6.83 3.64 -17.59
CA PRO A 65 6.05 4.55 -18.43
C PRO A 65 4.58 4.13 -18.58
N ARG A 66 4.31 2.84 -18.77
CA ARG A 66 2.94 2.31 -18.89
C ARG A 66 2.19 2.36 -17.56
N LEU A 67 2.87 2.07 -16.46
CA LEU A 67 2.29 2.14 -15.12
C LEU A 67 1.78 3.54 -14.75
N LYS A 68 2.39 4.60 -15.30
CA LYS A 68 1.92 5.98 -15.12
C LYS A 68 0.47 6.13 -15.60
N ASP A 69 0.20 5.67 -16.83
CA ASP A 69 -1.10 5.80 -17.49
C ASP A 69 -2.05 4.62 -17.19
N GLY A 70 -1.55 3.62 -16.45
CA GLY A 70 -2.26 2.38 -16.15
C GLY A 70 -2.10 1.31 -17.24
N ILE A 71 -2.42 0.06 -16.87
CA ILE A 71 -2.43 -1.08 -17.78
C ILE A 71 -3.78 -1.79 -17.61
N PRO A 72 -4.86 -1.27 -18.23
CA PRO A 72 -6.22 -1.73 -18.00
C PRO A 72 -6.43 -3.22 -18.30
N GLU A 73 -5.71 -3.76 -19.28
CA GLU A 73 -5.75 -5.18 -19.62
C GLU A 73 -5.14 -6.10 -18.55
N LEU A 74 -4.37 -5.55 -17.60
CA LEU A 74 -3.88 -6.23 -16.40
C LEU A 74 -4.60 -5.78 -15.13
N ASN A 75 -5.73 -5.07 -15.28
CA ASN A 75 -6.46 -4.35 -14.22
C ASN A 75 -5.66 -3.23 -13.53
N ILE A 76 -4.45 -2.88 -13.99
CA ILE A 76 -3.63 -1.89 -13.29
C ILE A 76 -4.21 -0.49 -13.55
N PRO A 77 -4.60 0.26 -12.51
CA PRO A 77 -5.16 1.59 -12.67
C PRO A 77 -4.06 2.61 -12.99
N VAL A 78 -4.47 3.84 -13.34
CA VAL A 78 -3.58 4.99 -13.44
C VAL A 78 -2.86 5.19 -12.10
N LEU A 79 -1.52 5.14 -12.08
CA LEU A 79 -0.73 5.35 -10.86
C LEU A 79 -0.23 6.79 -10.70
N GLY A 80 -0.42 7.64 -11.70
CA GLY A 80 -0.04 9.05 -11.67
C GLY A 80 -1.06 9.96 -12.35
N PRO A 81 -2.02 10.56 -11.62
CA PRO A 81 -2.28 10.41 -10.18
C PRO A 81 -2.98 9.08 -9.85
N LEU A 82 -2.63 8.47 -8.71
CA LEU A 82 -3.44 7.41 -8.12
C LEU A 82 -4.60 8.04 -7.35
N VAL A 83 -5.82 7.76 -7.79
CA VAL A 83 -7.04 8.24 -7.15
C VAL A 83 -7.71 7.07 -6.42
N ILE A 84 -7.90 7.20 -5.11
CA ILE A 84 -8.63 6.22 -4.31
C ILE A 84 -9.95 6.86 -3.87
N ASP A 85 -11.00 6.54 -4.60
CA ASP A 85 -12.33 7.06 -4.32
C ASP A 85 -12.84 6.59 -2.95
N ASN A 86 -13.50 7.49 -2.23
CA ASN A 86 -14.14 7.23 -0.94
C ASN A 86 -13.20 6.79 0.20
N LEU A 87 -11.89 6.99 0.07
CA LEU A 87 -10.98 6.81 1.21
C LEU A 87 -11.26 7.89 2.27
N ALA A 88 -11.66 7.46 3.46
CA ALA A 88 -11.84 8.30 4.64
C ALA A 88 -10.94 7.82 5.77
N MET A 89 -9.94 8.63 6.14
CA MET A 89 -9.01 8.31 7.24
C MET A 89 -9.22 9.29 8.39
N TYR A 90 -9.03 8.81 9.62
CA TYR A 90 -9.17 9.63 10.82
C TYR A 90 -7.81 9.77 11.49
N VAL A 91 -7.19 10.93 11.32
CA VAL A 91 -5.85 11.21 11.85
C VAL A 91 -5.97 11.93 13.18
N LYS A 92 -5.37 11.37 14.22
CA LYS A 92 -5.22 12.05 15.49
C LYS A 92 -4.17 13.16 15.38
N MET A 93 -4.57 14.39 15.70
CA MET A 93 -3.70 15.57 15.68
C MET A 93 -3.80 16.31 17.01
N GLY A 94 -2.75 16.21 17.83
CA GLY A 94 -2.80 16.70 19.21
C GLY A 94 -3.93 16.05 20.02
N GLN A 95 -4.87 16.85 20.52
CA GLN A 95 -6.06 16.37 21.25
C GLN A 95 -7.29 16.15 20.35
N GLY A 96 -7.22 16.54 19.07
CA GLY A 96 -8.32 16.41 18.11
C GLY A 96 -8.16 15.22 17.15
N VAL A 97 -9.23 14.92 16.42
CA VAL A 97 -9.24 13.95 15.32
C VAL A 97 -9.71 14.68 14.06
N VAL A 98 -8.96 14.53 12.98
CA VAL A 98 -9.23 15.14 11.68
C VAL A 98 -9.62 14.04 10.70
N GLN A 99 -10.72 14.25 9.98
CA GLN A 99 -11.12 13.36 8.90
C GLN A 99 -10.53 13.83 7.57
N LEU A 100 -9.71 12.98 6.95
CA LEU A 100 -9.22 13.16 5.58
C LEU A 100 -10.17 12.44 4.63
N ARG A 101 -10.60 13.10 3.54
CA ARG A 101 -11.46 12.51 2.49
C ARG A 101 -10.94 12.90 1.12
N GLY A 102 -11.20 12.03 0.14
CA GLY A 102 -10.90 12.30 -1.28
C GLY A 102 -9.41 12.50 -1.49
N LEU A 103 -8.62 11.48 -1.16
CA LEU A 103 -7.17 11.55 -1.25
C LEU A 103 -6.70 11.20 -2.66
N HIS A 104 -6.06 12.16 -3.29
CA HIS A 104 -5.36 12.00 -4.57
C HIS A 104 -3.87 11.88 -4.26
N ILE A 105 -3.27 10.76 -4.62
CA ILE A 105 -1.85 10.49 -4.38
C ILE A 105 -1.10 10.71 -5.69
N LEU A 106 -0.17 11.67 -5.69
CA LEU A 106 0.73 11.94 -6.82
C LEU A 106 2.15 11.54 -6.48
N GLY A 107 2.92 11.19 -7.51
CA GLY A 107 4.34 10.91 -7.41
C GLY A 107 4.68 9.43 -7.21
N ILE A 108 3.70 8.54 -6.99
CA ILE A 108 3.94 7.09 -6.95
C ILE A 108 4.55 6.61 -8.28
N ASN A 109 4.06 7.13 -9.40
CA ASN A 109 4.59 6.87 -10.74
C ASN A 109 6.05 7.32 -10.93
N ASP A 110 6.56 8.24 -10.10
CA ASP A 110 7.94 8.74 -10.18
C ASP A 110 8.91 7.94 -9.29
N THR A 111 8.43 6.88 -8.64
CA THR A 111 9.23 6.00 -7.78
C THR A 111 10.38 5.34 -8.55
N ASP A 112 11.59 5.43 -8.00
CA ASP A 112 12.77 4.74 -8.50
C ASP A 112 12.99 3.43 -7.76
N ILE A 113 13.26 2.36 -8.52
CA ILE A 113 13.62 1.06 -7.95
C ILE A 113 15.14 0.97 -7.79
N GLY A 114 15.55 0.81 -6.54
CA GLY A 114 16.91 0.52 -6.12
C GLY A 114 17.21 -0.97 -6.22
N LYS A 115 17.28 -1.64 -5.08
CA LYS A 115 17.62 -3.06 -4.95
C LYS A 115 16.36 -3.93 -4.98
N VAL A 116 16.43 -5.06 -5.68
CA VAL A 116 15.40 -6.10 -5.67
C VAL A 116 16.03 -7.38 -5.11
N LEU A 117 15.34 -8.05 -4.20
CA LEU A 117 15.66 -9.38 -3.72
C LEU A 117 14.44 -10.27 -3.89
N ALA A 118 14.51 -11.20 -4.83
CA ALA A 118 13.49 -12.19 -5.08
C ALA A 118 13.93 -13.55 -4.50
N GLN A 119 13.03 -14.20 -3.79
CA GLN A 119 13.14 -15.59 -3.35
C GLN A 119 11.89 -16.29 -3.87
N ILE A 120 12.07 -17.18 -4.84
CA ILE A 120 10.97 -17.84 -5.54
C ILE A 120 11.14 -19.34 -5.34
N THR A 121 10.15 -19.96 -4.72
CA THR A 121 10.04 -21.41 -4.55
C THR A 121 8.84 -21.92 -5.36
N ASP A 122 8.57 -23.21 -5.28
CA ASP A 122 7.41 -23.81 -5.94
C ASP A 122 6.08 -23.37 -5.32
N ASP A 123 6.08 -22.99 -4.04
CA ASP A 123 4.90 -22.68 -3.25
C ASP A 123 4.75 -21.19 -2.89
N HIS A 124 5.85 -20.42 -2.85
CA HIS A 124 5.81 -19.01 -2.47
C HIS A 124 6.84 -18.16 -3.23
N ALA A 125 6.47 -16.91 -3.50
CA ALA A 125 7.37 -15.90 -4.03
C ALA A 125 7.45 -14.73 -3.05
N ARG A 126 8.65 -14.43 -2.56
CA ARG A 126 8.94 -13.28 -1.70
C ARG A 126 9.78 -12.27 -2.47
N PHE A 127 9.26 -11.05 -2.60
CA PHE A 127 9.97 -9.93 -3.21
C PHE A 127 10.21 -8.86 -2.16
N GLU A 128 11.47 -8.47 -1.99
CA GLU A 128 11.86 -7.28 -1.25
C GLU A 128 12.39 -6.25 -2.24
N VAL A 129 11.68 -5.14 -2.37
CA VAL A 129 11.95 -4.08 -3.33
C VAL A 129 12.26 -2.81 -2.57
N HIS A 130 13.47 -2.29 -2.75
CA HIS A 130 13.88 -1.01 -2.18
C HIS A 130 13.53 0.09 -3.17
N THR A 131 12.62 0.97 -2.77
CA THR A 131 12.09 2.04 -3.60
C THR A 131 12.37 3.41 -3.01
N THR A 132 12.67 4.39 -3.85
CA THR A 132 12.78 5.80 -3.47
C THR A 132 11.75 6.61 -4.24
N THR A 133 10.89 7.33 -3.54
CA THR A 133 9.92 8.24 -4.16
C THR A 133 10.28 9.67 -3.76
N PRO A 134 10.86 10.49 -4.65
CA PRO A 134 11.39 11.82 -4.29
C PRO A 134 10.33 12.77 -3.75
N HIS A 135 9.14 12.74 -4.34
CA HIS A 135 8.02 13.59 -3.95
C HIS A 135 6.73 12.76 -3.95
N ILE A 136 6.00 12.76 -2.84
CA ILE A 136 4.65 12.24 -2.76
C ILE A 136 3.77 13.38 -2.28
N TYR A 137 2.73 13.69 -3.07
CA TYR A 137 1.76 14.71 -2.71
C TYR A 137 0.40 14.07 -2.47
N PHE A 138 -0.26 14.52 -1.41
CA PHE A 138 -1.64 14.20 -1.12
C PHE A 138 -2.47 15.46 -1.39
N TYR A 139 -3.45 15.39 -2.29
CA TYR A 139 -4.44 16.44 -2.46
C TYR A 139 -5.82 15.92 -2.04
N GLY A 140 -6.69 16.83 -1.62
CA GLY A 140 -8.05 16.50 -1.22
C GLY A 140 -8.81 17.76 -0.87
N ASN A 141 -9.73 17.66 0.10
CA ASN A 141 -10.48 18.82 0.57
C ASN A 141 -9.57 19.91 1.20
N GLY A 142 -10.15 21.06 1.55
CA GLY A 142 -9.39 22.20 2.10
C GLY A 142 -8.51 21.90 3.33
N ILE A 143 -8.83 20.84 4.10
CA ILE A 143 -8.03 20.39 5.24
C ILE A 143 -6.69 19.81 4.78
N VAL A 144 -6.68 19.04 3.69
CA VAL A 144 -5.46 18.46 3.12
C VAL A 144 -4.51 19.58 2.65
N ASN A 145 -5.04 20.62 2.00
CA ASN A 145 -4.24 21.76 1.56
C ASN A 145 -3.64 22.56 2.73
N TYR A 146 -4.39 22.73 3.82
CA TYR A 146 -3.89 23.36 5.04
C TYR A 146 -2.74 22.56 5.65
N ILE A 147 -2.93 21.24 5.79
CA ILE A 147 -1.88 20.33 6.29
C ILE A 147 -0.62 20.41 5.43
N ASN A 148 -0.75 20.45 4.10
CA ASN A 148 0.39 20.56 3.18
C ASN A 148 1.17 21.86 3.39
N THR A 149 0.47 22.97 3.67
CA THR A 149 1.11 24.28 3.93
C THR A 149 1.87 24.28 5.27
N ASN A 150 1.41 23.51 6.24
CA ASN A 150 1.99 23.43 7.59
C ASN A 150 2.74 22.10 7.87
N TRP A 151 3.19 21.41 6.81
CA TRP A 151 3.71 20.04 6.86
C TRP A 151 4.77 19.81 7.94
N ASN A 152 5.73 20.74 8.08
CA ASN A 152 6.83 20.62 9.03
C ASN A 152 6.38 20.46 10.49
N SER A 153 5.22 21.02 10.86
CA SER A 153 4.69 20.95 12.23
C SER A 153 4.00 19.63 12.55
N TYR A 154 3.45 18.93 11.55
CA TYR A 154 2.54 17.80 11.76
C TYR A 154 3.00 16.49 11.13
N TYR A 155 3.97 16.52 10.21
CA TYR A 155 4.40 15.38 9.40
C TYR A 155 4.65 14.11 10.22
N LYS A 156 5.49 14.19 11.26
CA LYS A 156 5.89 13.00 12.04
C LYS A 156 4.70 12.29 12.71
N GLN A 157 3.79 13.05 13.30
CA GLN A 157 2.59 12.49 13.95
C GLN A 157 1.61 11.98 12.90
N MET A 158 1.39 12.76 11.85
CA MET A 158 0.42 12.41 10.81
C MET A 158 0.83 11.16 10.04
N ILE A 159 2.08 11.03 9.60
CA ILE A 159 2.54 9.82 8.90
C ILE A 159 2.42 8.58 9.78
N ALA A 160 2.73 8.70 11.08
CA ALA A 160 2.59 7.57 11.99
C ALA A 160 1.13 7.12 12.14
N GLU A 161 0.16 8.04 12.17
CA GLU A 161 -1.27 7.70 12.19
C GLU A 161 -1.76 7.19 10.84
N ILE A 162 -1.43 7.86 9.73
CA ILE A 162 -1.82 7.46 8.37
C ILE A 162 -1.28 6.06 8.04
N LYS A 163 -0.05 5.74 8.43
CA LYS A 163 0.56 4.43 8.17
C LYS A 163 -0.27 3.29 8.76
N LYS A 164 -0.87 3.47 9.95
CA LYS A 164 -1.72 2.46 10.58
C LYS A 164 -2.94 2.10 9.73
N ASP A 165 -3.49 3.09 9.02
CA ASP A 165 -4.65 2.90 8.15
C ASP A 165 -4.25 2.44 6.75
N LEU A 166 -3.14 2.96 6.21
CA LEU A 166 -2.67 2.60 4.87
C LEU A 166 -2.16 1.16 4.77
N GLU A 167 -1.50 0.61 5.81
CA GLU A 167 -1.02 -0.78 5.79
C GLU A 167 -2.12 -1.81 5.48
N PRO A 168 -3.24 -1.88 6.23
CA PRO A 168 -4.31 -2.83 5.94
C PRO A 168 -5.02 -2.55 4.61
N ILE A 169 -5.12 -1.29 4.19
CA ILE A 169 -5.73 -0.92 2.91
C ILE A 169 -4.83 -1.37 1.74
N ALA A 170 -3.53 -1.10 1.82
CA ALA A 170 -2.57 -1.53 0.82
C ALA A 170 -2.55 -3.06 0.70
N LEU A 171 -2.57 -3.77 1.83
CA LEU A 171 -2.65 -5.24 1.83
C LEU A 171 -3.96 -5.75 1.20
N HIS A 172 -5.09 -5.10 1.51
CA HIS A 172 -6.39 -5.45 0.92
C HIS A 172 -6.38 -5.36 -0.61
N PHE A 173 -5.89 -4.25 -1.16
CA PHE A 173 -5.76 -4.09 -2.61
C PHE A 173 -4.74 -5.06 -3.20
N PHE A 174 -3.53 -5.15 -2.61
CA PHE A 174 -2.46 -6.00 -3.13
C PHE A 174 -2.89 -7.47 -3.23
N ASN A 175 -3.57 -8.01 -2.22
CA ASN A 175 -4.09 -9.37 -2.25
C ASN A 175 -5.12 -9.55 -3.37
N ALA A 176 -6.07 -8.62 -3.52
CA ALA A 176 -7.08 -8.70 -4.58
C ALA A 176 -6.46 -8.67 -5.99
N TYR A 177 -5.45 -7.81 -6.21
CA TYR A 177 -4.72 -7.76 -7.47
C TYR A 177 -3.94 -9.05 -7.73
N ASN A 178 -3.26 -9.61 -6.72
CA ASN A 178 -2.52 -10.87 -6.89
C ASN A 178 -3.44 -12.07 -7.18
N ASP A 179 -4.64 -12.09 -6.61
CA ASP A 179 -5.65 -13.13 -6.91
C ASP A 179 -6.11 -13.05 -8.37
N ALA A 180 -6.22 -11.84 -8.92
CA ALA A 180 -6.64 -11.59 -10.29
C ALA A 180 -5.49 -11.72 -11.30
N LEU A 181 -4.25 -11.45 -10.89
CA LEU A 181 -3.06 -11.36 -11.73
C LEU A 181 -1.94 -12.24 -11.15
N PRO A 182 -1.90 -13.53 -11.53
CA PRO A 182 -0.93 -14.49 -10.98
C PRO A 182 0.52 -14.13 -11.30
N PHE A 183 1.41 -14.23 -10.32
CA PHE A 183 2.82 -13.89 -10.49
C PHE A 183 3.56 -14.81 -11.48
N ASP A 184 3.12 -16.06 -11.65
CA ASP A 184 3.67 -17.02 -12.62
C ASP A 184 3.51 -16.57 -14.07
N LEU A 185 2.68 -15.57 -14.34
CA LEU A 185 2.62 -14.93 -15.65
C LEU A 185 3.89 -14.11 -15.94
N PHE A 186 4.45 -13.46 -14.92
CA PHE A 186 5.65 -12.64 -15.03
C PHE A 186 6.94 -13.44 -14.80
N ILE A 187 6.85 -14.51 -14.00
CA ILE A 187 7.97 -15.39 -13.69
C ILE A 187 7.75 -16.74 -14.38
N THR A 188 8.36 -16.92 -15.55
CA THR A 188 8.25 -18.14 -16.34
C THR A 188 9.29 -19.18 -15.94
N ASN A 189 9.07 -20.46 -16.27
CA ASN A 189 10.01 -21.56 -15.99
C ASN A 189 11.16 -21.63 -17.01
#